data_AF-A0AAW0ASF9-F1
#
_entry.id   AF-A0AAW0ASF9-F1
#
_cell.length_a   1.000
_cell.length_b   1.000
_cell.length_c   1.000
_cell.angle_alpha   90.00
_cell.angle_beta   90.00
_cell.angle_gamma   90.00
#
_symmetry.space_group_name_H-M   'P 1'
#
loop_
_entity.id
_entity.type
_entity.pdbx_description
1 polymer ?
#
loop_
_entity_poly.entity_id
_entity_poly.type
_entity_poly.pdbx_seq_one_letter_code
_entity_poly.pdbx_strand_id
1 'polypeptide(L)'
;VDWDEFNKALADSLTNNPISTDINSTDEYDSVYLALDKTLQTTIASHVPRLSLSPYAKRWWTKELTILLDNTRKMERENRKRPCPEAETAAQEAVKLFKSTLETTKKQHWKDWLEHADEKSVWLASRYANRPFSDGSAERIPALKRADG
;
A
#
# COMPACT_ATOMS: atom_id res chain seq x y z
N VAL A 1 -2.52 -3.47 15.12
CA VAL A 1 -2.03 -2.77 16.31
C VAL A 1 -3.10 -2.92 17.34
N ASP A 2 -2.77 -3.45 18.51
CA ASP A 2 -3.66 -3.40 19.66
C ASP A 2 -3.54 -2.00 20.25
N TRP A 3 -4.56 -1.18 20.03
CA TRP A 3 -4.54 0.22 20.46
C TRP A 3 -4.72 0.37 21.96
N ASP A 4 -5.37 -0.59 22.62
CA ASP A 4 -5.59 -0.54 24.07
C ASP A 4 -4.29 -0.81 24.82
N GLU A 5 -3.49 -1.77 24.35
CA GLU A 5 -2.15 -2.03 24.89
C GLU A 5 -1.18 -0.88 24.60
N PHE A 6 -1.20 -0.34 23.38
CA PHE A 6 -0.40 0.84 23.01
C PHE A 6 -0.68 2.05 23.93
N ASN A 7 -1.96 2.36 24.15
CA ASN A 7 -2.37 3.51 24.96
C ASN A 7 -1.96 3.33 26.43
N LYS A 8 -2.06 2.11 26.98
CA LYS A 8 -1.58 1.81 28.33
C LYS A 8 -0.08 2.01 28.45
N ALA A 9 0.70 1.43 27.53
CA ALA A 9 2.15 1.58 27.53
C ALA A 9 2.60 3.05 27.38
N LEU A 10 1.91 3.82 26.54
CA LEU A 10 2.16 5.25 26.39
C LEU A 10 1.86 6.00 27.70
N ALA A 11 0.73 5.73 28.34
CA ALA A 11 0.37 6.35 29.62
C ALA A 11 1.41 6.03 30.71
N ASP A 12 1.81 4.76 30.83
CA ASP A 12 2.84 4.31 31.78
C ASP A 12 4.18 5.03 31.52
N SER A 13 4.58 5.17 30.25
CA SER A 13 5.82 5.86 29.88
C SER A 13 5.81 7.35 30.22
N LEU A 14 4.66 8.02 30.09
CA LEU A 14 4.47 9.42 30.44
C LEU A 14 4.39 9.63 31.95
N THR A 15 3.83 8.68 32.71
CA THR A 15 3.86 8.74 34.18
C THR A 15 5.26 8.52 34.75
N ASN A 16 6.07 7.67 34.11
CA ASN A 16 7.43 7.36 34.55
C ASN A 16 8.43 8.46 34.17
N ASN A 17 8.17 9.19 33.09
CA ASN A 17 8.95 10.36 32.69
C ASN A 17 8.04 11.59 32.69
N PRO A 18 7.73 12.16 33.87
CA PRO A 18 6.87 13.32 33.96
C PRO A 18 7.51 14.49 33.21
N ILE A 19 6.74 15.07 32.31
CA ILE A 19 7.17 16.14 31.43
C ILE A 19 6.71 17.46 32.04
N SER A 20 7.61 18.42 32.14
CA SER A 20 7.31 19.70 32.78
C SER A 20 6.26 20.46 31.96
N THR A 21 5.18 20.87 32.61
CA THR A 21 4.11 21.68 32.01
C THR A 21 4.36 23.18 32.13
N ASP A 22 5.34 23.56 32.96
CA ASP A 22 5.73 24.95 33.17
C ASP A 22 7.01 25.19 32.35
N ILE A 23 6.85 25.91 31.23
CA ILE A 23 7.89 26.14 30.24
C ILE A 23 8.10 27.65 30.17
N ASN A 24 9.25 28.12 30.66
CA ASN A 24 9.54 29.55 30.77
C ASN A 24 10.70 29.98 29.86
N SER A 25 11.30 29.05 29.12
CA SER A 25 12.39 29.29 28.17
C SER A 25 12.26 28.44 26.89
N THR A 26 12.82 28.94 25.80
CA THR A 26 12.90 28.21 24.52
C THR A 26 13.72 26.92 24.65
N ASP A 27 14.81 26.93 25.42
CA ASP A 27 15.64 25.73 25.62
C ASP A 27 14.89 24.65 26.43
N GLU A 28 14.05 25.07 27.37
CA GLU A 28 13.17 24.18 28.14
C GLU A 28 12.10 23.58 27.23
N TYR A 29 11.54 24.39 26.31
CA TYR A 29 10.56 23.93 25.32
C TYR A 29 11.14 22.83 24.42
N ASP A 30 12.33 23.04 23.86
CA ASP A 30 12.97 22.05 22.98
C ASP A 30 13.28 20.74 23.75
N SER A 31 13.70 20.85 25.02
CA SER A 31 13.95 19.68 25.86
C SER A 31 12.67 18.87 26.13
N VAL A 32 11.55 19.55 26.39
CA VAL A 32 10.23 18.95 26.60
C VAL A 32 9.73 18.30 25.31
N TYR A 33 9.85 18.98 24.18
CA TYR A 33 9.47 18.45 22.87
C TYR A 33 10.25 17.19 22.52
N LEU A 34 11.58 17.19 22.68
CA LEU A 34 12.42 16.02 22.40
C LEU A 34 12.10 14.86 23.34
N ALA A 35 11.78 15.13 24.62
CA ALA A 35 11.36 14.09 25.56
C ALA A 35 10.02 13.46 25.16
N LEU A 36 9.04 14.28 24.76
CA LEU A 36 7.74 13.82 24.25
C LEU A 36 7.92 12.98 22.99
N ASP A 37 8.61 13.51 21.97
CA ASP A 37 8.82 12.83 20.70
C ASP A 37 9.55 11.51 20.91
N LYS A 38 10.61 11.50 21.72
CA LYS A 38 11.34 10.26 22.04
C LYS A 38 10.45 9.21 22.71
N THR A 39 9.61 9.63 23.66
CA THR A 39 8.70 8.72 24.37
C THR A 39 7.67 8.12 23.41
N LEU A 40 7.09 8.96 22.55
CA LEU A 40 6.15 8.54 21.52
C LEU A 40 6.81 7.56 20.53
N GLN A 41 7.97 7.92 19.98
CA GLN A 41 8.71 7.09 19.01
C GLN A 41 9.11 5.73 19.60
N THR A 42 9.51 5.70 20.89
CA THR A 42 9.87 4.45 21.58
C THR A 42 8.65 3.53 21.75
N THR A 43 7.51 4.12 22.10
CA THR A 43 6.25 3.37 22.25
C THR A 43 5.76 2.85 20.90
N ILE A 44 5.84 3.67 19.85
CA ILE A 44 5.55 3.27 18.46
C ILE A 44 6.45 2.11 18.05
N ALA A 45 7.77 2.21 18.25
CA ALA A 45 8.70 1.16 17.86
C ALA A 45 8.42 -0.18 18.56
N SER A 46 7.89 -0.15 19.79
CA SER A 46 7.63 -1.34 20.60
C SER A 46 6.29 -2.01 20.24
N HIS A 47 5.24 -1.22 20.00
CA HIS A 47 3.87 -1.73 19.87
C HIS A 47 3.31 -1.68 18.44
N VAL A 48 3.94 -0.93 17.54
CA VAL A 48 3.55 -0.88 16.12
C VAL A 48 4.49 -1.81 15.34
N PRO A 49 4.03 -3.01 14.93
CA PRO A 49 4.87 -3.92 14.16
C PRO A 49 5.29 -3.25 12.86
N ARG A 50 6.61 -3.17 12.64
CA ARG A 50 7.15 -2.61 11.41
C ARG A 50 6.85 -3.57 10.26
N LEU A 51 6.06 -3.10 9.29
CA LEU A 51 5.79 -3.84 8.06
C LEU A 51 7.10 -4.02 7.28
N SER A 52 7.70 -5.21 7.36
CA SER A 52 8.80 -5.62 6.49
C SER A 52 8.21 -6.00 5.13
N LEU A 53 8.10 -5.02 4.23
CA LEU A 53 7.68 -5.29 2.86
C LEU A 53 8.88 -5.89 2.11
N SER A 54 8.69 -7.10 1.60
CA SER A 54 9.65 -7.73 0.67
C SER A 54 9.88 -6.82 -0.55
N PRO A 55 11.09 -6.79 -1.14
CA PRO A 55 11.35 -6.07 -2.39
C PRO A 55 10.39 -6.43 -3.53
N TYR A 56 9.85 -7.66 -3.51
CA TYR A 56 8.92 -8.17 -4.52
C TYR A 56 7.45 -7.90 -4.20
N ALA A 57 7.16 -7.30 -3.03
CA ALA A 57 5.80 -6.95 -2.65
C ALA A 57 5.28 -5.81 -3.54
N LYS A 58 4.12 -6.04 -4.16
CA LYS A 58 3.42 -5.02 -4.95
C LYS A 58 2.83 -3.99 -3.99
N ARG A 59 3.41 -2.79 -3.95
CA ARG A 59 2.97 -1.70 -3.04
C ARG A 59 1.53 -1.23 -3.29
N TRP A 60 1.03 -1.38 -4.50
CA TRP A 60 -0.34 -1.08 -4.90
C TRP A 60 -1.33 -2.23 -4.57
N TRP A 61 -0.87 -3.36 -4.03
CA TRP A 61 -1.75 -4.49 -3.70
C TRP A 61 -2.42 -4.28 -2.34
N THR A 62 -3.75 -4.20 -2.34
CA THR A 62 -4.56 -3.96 -1.14
C THR A 62 -5.25 -5.23 -0.65
N LYS A 63 -5.73 -5.21 0.60
CA LYS A 63 -6.56 -6.31 1.15
C LYS A 63 -7.85 -6.52 0.37
N GLU A 64 -8.46 -5.44 -0.13
CA GLU A 64 -9.65 -5.49 -0.99
C GLU A 64 -9.39 -6.29 -2.26
N LEU A 65 -8.25 -6.08 -2.93
CA LEU A 65 -7.87 -6.85 -4.12
C LEU A 65 -7.69 -8.34 -3.81
N THR A 66 -7.16 -8.69 -2.63
CA THR A 66 -7.08 -10.09 -2.18
C THR A 66 -8.48 -10.68 -2.03
N ILE A 67 -9.40 -9.99 -1.35
CA ILE A 67 -10.78 -10.46 -1.14
C ILE A 67 -11.49 -10.64 -2.49
N LEU A 68 -11.36 -9.68 -3.41
CA LEU A 68 -11.96 -9.76 -4.73
C LEU A 68 -11.37 -10.92 -5.54
N LEU A 69 -10.05 -11.11 -5.53
CA LEU A 69 -9.38 -12.22 -6.22
C LEU A 69 -9.81 -13.59 -5.68
N ASP A 70 -9.97 -13.73 -4.36
CA ASP A 70 -10.45 -14.97 -3.77
C ASP A 70 -11.93 -15.21 -4.10
N ASN A 71 -12.73 -14.15 -4.16
CA ASN A 71 -14.11 -14.24 -4.64
C ASN A 71 -14.18 -14.65 -6.12
N THR A 72 -13.34 -14.10 -7.01
CA THR A 72 -13.33 -14.50 -8.42
C THR A 72 -12.97 -15.97 -8.56
N ARG A 73 -11.94 -16.44 -7.86
CA ARG A 73 -11.54 -17.86 -7.84
C ARG A 73 -12.65 -18.76 -7.32
N LYS A 74 -13.38 -18.31 -6.29
CA LYS A 74 -14.53 -19.04 -5.74
C LYS A 74 -15.63 -19.17 -6.80
N MET A 75 -16.05 -18.06 -7.41
CA MET A 75 -17.12 -18.06 -8.42
C MET A 75 -16.74 -18.88 -9.67
N GLU A 76 -15.50 -18.76 -10.15
CA GLU A 76 -15.00 -19.59 -11.26
C GLU A 76 -14.95 -21.09 -10.91
N ARG A 77 -14.68 -21.43 -9.65
CA ARG A 77 -14.70 -22.82 -9.19
C ARG A 77 -16.13 -23.35 -9.11
N GLU A 78 -17.07 -22.54 -8.66
CA GLU A 78 -18.49 -22.89 -8.61
C GLU A 78 -19.06 -23.09 -10.02
N ASN A 79 -18.77 -22.18 -10.95
CA ASN A 79 -19.16 -22.31 -12.36
C ASN A 79 -18.60 -23.59 -13.00
N ARG A 80 -17.31 -23.91 -12.76
CA ARG A 80 -16.72 -25.17 -13.26
C ARG A 80 -17.35 -26.43 -12.66
N LYS A 81 -17.79 -26.38 -11.40
CA LYS A 81 -18.42 -27.51 -10.72
C LYS A 81 -19.86 -27.71 -11.17
N ARG A 82 -20.60 -26.63 -11.39
CA ARG A 82 -22.02 -26.63 -11.76
C ARG A 82 -22.25 -25.55 -12.81
N PRO A 83 -21.95 -25.82 -14.08
CA PRO A 83 -22.16 -24.85 -15.14
C PRO A 83 -23.65 -24.55 -15.29
N CYS A 84 -24.02 -23.29 -15.06
CA CYS A 84 -25.34 -22.77 -15.36
C CYS A 84 -25.22 -21.27 -15.72
N PRO A 85 -26.21 -20.69 -16.42
CA PRO A 85 -26.15 -19.28 -16.83
C PRO A 85 -25.90 -18.32 -15.66
N GLU A 86 -26.54 -18.58 -14.50
CA GLU A 86 -26.36 -17.76 -13.30
C GLU A 86 -24.95 -17.85 -12.71
N ALA A 87 -24.33 -19.04 -12.71
CA ALA A 87 -22.97 -19.22 -12.22
C ALA A 87 -21.94 -18.60 -13.18
N GLU A 88 -22.23 -18.63 -14.48
CA GLU A 88 -21.41 -17.97 -15.49
C GLU A 88 -21.46 -16.44 -15.34
N THR A 89 -22.66 -15.85 -15.21
CA THR A 89 -22.79 -14.39 -15.01
C THR A 89 -22.12 -13.95 -13.72
N ALA A 90 -22.33 -14.67 -12.60
CA ALA A 90 -21.68 -14.35 -11.34
C ALA A 90 -20.15 -14.39 -11.41
N ALA A 91 -19.58 -15.37 -12.12
CA ALA A 91 -18.13 -15.45 -12.34
C ALA A 91 -17.62 -14.30 -13.21
N GLN A 92 -18.33 -13.97 -14.30
CA GLN A 92 -17.97 -12.85 -15.18
C GLN A 92 -18.03 -11.51 -14.44
N GLU A 93 -19.06 -11.28 -13.62
CA GLU A 93 -19.21 -10.07 -12.81
C GLU A 93 -18.10 -9.94 -11.77
N ALA A 94 -17.76 -11.03 -11.07
CA ALA A 94 -16.66 -11.04 -10.11
C ALA A 94 -15.32 -10.70 -10.79
N VAL A 95 -15.04 -11.28 -11.96
CA VAL A 95 -13.84 -10.99 -12.75
C VAL A 95 -13.83 -9.54 -13.23
N LYS A 96 -14.96 -9.01 -13.70
CA LYS A 96 -15.09 -7.62 -14.14
C LYS A 96 -14.81 -6.65 -12.99
N LEU A 97 -15.44 -6.87 -11.84
CA LEU A 97 -15.24 -6.06 -10.64
C LEU A 97 -13.77 -6.08 -10.20
N PHE A 98 -13.18 -7.27 -10.09
CA PHE A 98 -11.76 -7.39 -9.74
C PHE A 98 -10.86 -6.63 -10.70
N LYS A 99 -11.05 -6.79 -12.02
CA LYS A 99 -10.25 -6.09 -13.04
C LYS A 99 -10.42 -4.58 -12.96
N SER A 100 -11.65 -4.08 -12.81
CA SER A 100 -11.88 -2.63 -12.69
C SER A 100 -11.23 -2.07 -11.43
N THR A 101 -11.37 -2.74 -10.29
CA THR A 101 -10.77 -2.30 -9.03
C THR A 101 -9.24 -2.37 -9.11
N LEU A 102 -8.68 -3.42 -9.73
CA LEU A 102 -7.24 -3.54 -9.94
C LEU A 102 -6.66 -2.35 -10.70
N GLU A 103 -7.30 -1.95 -11.80
CA GLU A 103 -6.83 -0.83 -12.62
C GLU A 103 -7.01 0.52 -11.91
N THR A 104 -8.12 0.73 -11.20
CA THR A 104 -8.31 1.96 -10.42
C THR A 104 -7.30 2.05 -9.27
N THR A 105 -7.07 0.97 -8.52
CA THR A 105 -6.09 0.94 -7.42
C THR A 105 -4.68 1.21 -7.92
N LYS A 106 -4.24 0.60 -9.02
CA LYS A 106 -2.91 0.87 -9.61
C LYS A 106 -2.77 2.34 -10.02
N LYS A 107 -3.78 2.88 -10.71
CA LYS A 107 -3.78 4.26 -11.18
C LYS A 107 -3.76 5.25 -10.00
N GLN A 108 -4.56 4.99 -8.97
CA GLN A 108 -4.58 5.82 -7.77
C GLN A 108 -3.24 5.78 -7.06
N HIS A 109 -2.69 4.59 -6.82
CA HIS A 109 -1.37 4.44 -6.20
C HIS A 109 -0.27 5.18 -6.99
N TRP A 110 -0.30 5.12 -8.32
CA TRP A 110 0.64 5.87 -9.15
C TRP A 110 0.49 7.39 -8.97
N LYS A 111 -0.74 7.90 -8.92
CA LYS A 111 -1.00 9.34 -8.66
C LYS A 111 -0.55 9.75 -7.27
N ASP A 112 -0.95 9.01 -6.24
CA ASP A 112 -0.58 9.32 -4.85
C ASP A 112 0.95 9.34 -4.68
N TRP A 113 1.64 8.39 -5.34
CA TRP A 113 3.10 8.36 -5.33
C TRP A 113 3.72 9.58 -6.03
N LEU A 114 3.12 10.07 -7.12
CA LEU A 114 3.57 11.29 -7.81
C LEU A 114 3.28 12.57 -7.01
N GLU A 115 2.16 12.65 -6.28
CA GLU A 115 1.80 13.83 -5.48
C GLU A 115 2.78 14.06 -4.32
N HIS A 116 3.37 12.98 -3.80
CA HIS A 116 4.37 13.02 -2.72
C HIS A 116 5.80 12.84 -3.24
N ALA A 117 6.01 12.90 -4.56
CA ALA A 117 7.31 12.67 -5.18
C ALA A 117 8.28 13.83 -4.91
N ASP A 118 9.46 13.49 -4.40
CA ASP A 118 10.63 14.39 -4.36
C ASP A 118 11.34 14.44 -5.73
N GLU A 119 12.35 15.30 -5.87
CA GLU A 119 13.13 15.46 -7.12
C GLU A 119 13.69 14.12 -7.63
N LYS A 120 14.13 13.24 -6.72
CA LYS A 120 14.61 11.89 -7.04
C LYS A 120 13.48 11.00 -7.56
N SER A 121 12.30 11.07 -6.96
CA SER A 121 11.12 10.31 -7.38
C SER A 121 10.59 10.78 -8.74
N VAL A 122 10.66 12.07 -9.06
CA VAL A 122 10.32 12.58 -10.40
C VAL A 122 11.23 11.99 -11.48
N TRP A 123 12.54 11.88 -11.21
CA TRP A 123 13.46 11.23 -12.15
C TRP A 123 13.16 9.73 -12.29
N LEU A 124 12.85 9.06 -11.18
CA LEU A 124 12.44 7.65 -11.18
C LEU A 124 11.13 7.43 -11.97
N ALA A 125 10.18 8.36 -11.86
CA ALA A 125 8.91 8.35 -12.57
C ALA A 125 9.13 8.45 -14.08
N SER A 126 9.93 9.43 -14.50
CA SER A 126 10.34 9.61 -15.89
C SER A 126 11.04 8.35 -16.42
N ARG A 127 11.92 7.75 -15.61
CA ARG A 127 12.57 6.49 -15.98
C ARG A 127 11.58 5.34 -16.15
N TYR A 128 10.57 5.21 -15.29
CA TYR A 128 9.55 4.17 -15.43
C TYR A 128 8.64 4.40 -16.64
N ALA A 129 8.30 5.66 -16.95
CA ALA A 129 7.49 5.99 -18.12
C ALA A 129 8.25 5.78 -19.45
N ASN A 130 9.56 6.03 -19.44
CA ASN A 130 10.40 6.00 -20.65
C ASN A 130 11.18 4.68 -20.83
N ARG A 131 11.23 3.81 -19.82
CA ARG A 131 11.86 2.50 -19.98
C ARG A 131 11.03 1.65 -20.95
N PRO A 132 11.64 1.04 -21.98
CA PRO A 132 10.97 -0.06 -22.68
C PRO A 132 10.68 -1.14 -21.64
N PHE A 133 9.45 -1.69 -21.65
CA PHE A 133 9.04 -2.75 -20.74
C PHE A 133 10.05 -3.90 -20.83
N SER A 134 10.90 -4.03 -19.81
CA SER A 134 11.95 -5.03 -19.75
C SER A 134 11.34 -6.29 -19.15
N ASP A 135 11.19 -7.30 -20.01
CA ASP A 135 11.04 -8.72 -19.71
C ASP A 135 10.02 -9.08 -18.62
N GLY A 136 8.74 -9.13 -19.02
CA GLY A 136 7.74 -9.91 -18.28
C GLY A 136 6.32 -9.33 -18.17
N SER A 137 6.10 -8.06 -18.50
CA SER A 137 4.72 -7.53 -18.58
C SER A 137 4.57 -6.61 -19.79
N ALA A 138 4.08 -7.21 -20.89
CA ALA A 138 3.77 -6.56 -22.15
C ALA A 138 4.97 -5.82 -22.78
N GLU A 139 5.91 -6.60 -23.33
CA GLU A 139 6.62 -6.12 -24.51
C GLU A 139 5.58 -5.59 -25.49
N ARG A 140 5.78 -4.35 -25.95
CA ARG A 140 4.97 -3.77 -27.01
C ARG A 140 5.27 -4.61 -28.25
N ILE A 141 4.48 -5.68 -28.48
CA ILE A 141 4.64 -6.57 -29.64
C ILE A 141 4.71 -5.66 -30.87
N PRO A 142 5.87 -5.58 -31.56
CA PRO A 142 5.99 -4.74 -32.72
C PRO A 142 4.93 -5.18 -33.72
N ALA A 143 4.18 -4.24 -34.29
CA ALA A 143 3.22 -4.56 -35.33
C ALA A 143 3.94 -5.31 -36.45
N LEU A 144 3.47 -6.52 -36.80
CA LEU A 144 4.01 -7.30 -37.89
C LEU A 144 3.91 -6.48 -39.16
N LYS A 145 5.06 -6.00 -39.67
CA LYS A 145 5.13 -5.42 -41.01
C LYS A 145 5.03 -6.57 -42.00
N ARG A 146 4.02 -6.56 -42.86
CA ARG A 146 4.04 -7.40 -44.06
C ARG A 146 5.22 -6.90 -44.90
N ALA A 147 6.00 -7.83 -45.44
CA ALA A 147 6.98 -7.48 -46.45
C ALA A 147 6.18 -7.00 -47.67
N ASP A 148 6.32 -5.73 -47.99
CA ASP A 148 5.94 -5.20 -49.28
C ASP A 148 6.79 -5.94 -50.33
N GLY A 149 6.15 -6.45 -51.37
CA GLY A 149 6.78 -7.31 -52.39
C GLY A 149 7.91 -6.64 -53.15
#